data_AF-A0A9D1T2K0-F1
#
_entry.id   AF-A0A9D1T2K0-F1
#
_cell.length_a   1.000
_cell.length_b   1.000
_cell.length_c   1.000
_cell.angle_alpha   90.00
_cell.angle_beta   90.00
_cell.angle_gamma   90.00
#
_symmetry.space_group_name_H-M   'P 1'
#
loop_
_entity.id
_entity.type
_entity.pdbx_description
1 polymer ?
#
loop_
_entity_poly.entity_id
_entity_poly.type
_entity_poly.pdbx_seq_one_letter_code
_entity_poly.pdbx_strand_id
1 'polypeptide(L)'
;MSIPSVKEYIRTQQLNWERKKRLGLANRKRRSKLITDVADVLQCSREWANRLLTGSVVHKGRKGRGKTYRDAEIEVIRALWRELGGPCAPYLHAGLGRFLRDYRVLHHVPQEVAERVLRMSASTIARAIRGQDRPNSVWAKPRNKRSGKNAIRALVPIESGEDRPAHEIPREEAQRRGKKEKGIGGWWGSAPRPGRAKFALHPRHVLRTCLTGTHQAAQGIQEEDEIQEGVRL
;
A
#
# COMPACT_ATOMS: atom_id res chain seq x y z
N MET A 1 -35.78 21.47 5.15
CA MET A 1 -34.45 21.98 5.54
C MET A 1 -33.70 20.84 6.20
N SER A 2 -32.53 20.44 5.68
CA SER A 2 -31.73 19.36 6.25
C SER A 2 -31.17 19.80 7.61
N ILE A 3 -31.34 18.99 8.65
CA ILE A 3 -30.75 19.27 9.96
C ILE A 3 -29.23 19.13 9.81
N PRO A 4 -28.44 20.21 10.01
CA PRO A 4 -26.99 20.12 9.89
C PRO A 4 -26.46 19.10 10.91
N SER A 5 -25.43 18.35 10.52
CA SER A 5 -24.78 17.42 11.43
C SER A 5 -24.29 18.17 12.67
N VAL A 6 -24.33 17.55 13.86
CA VAL A 6 -23.78 18.13 15.10
C VAL A 6 -22.36 18.70 14.90
N LYS A 7 -21.54 18.00 14.10
CA LYS A 7 -20.19 18.43 13.75
C LYS A 7 -20.17 19.72 12.92
N GLU A 8 -21.10 19.86 11.98
CA GLU A 8 -21.24 21.07 11.15
C GLU A 8 -21.74 22.24 11.98
N TYR A 9 -22.73 22.01 12.86
CA TYR A 9 -23.21 23.01 13.80
C TYR A 9 -22.06 23.57 14.66
N ILE A 10 -21.28 22.71 15.32
CA ILE A 10 -20.12 23.15 16.13
C ILE A 10 -19.12 23.95 15.29
N ARG A 11 -18.80 23.47 14.08
CA ARG A 11 -17.87 24.14 13.16
C ARG A 11 -18.37 25.53 12.75
N THR A 12 -19.66 25.67 12.45
CA THR A 12 -20.25 26.98 12.12
C THR A 12 -20.20 27.94 13.30
N GLN A 13 -20.46 27.48 14.52
CA GLN A 13 -20.34 28.32 15.72
C GLN A 13 -18.90 28.76 15.98
N GLN A 14 -17.92 27.88 15.79
CA GLN A 14 -16.50 28.21 15.89
C GLN A 14 -16.10 29.28 14.86
N LEU A 15 -16.45 29.08 13.58
CA LEU A 15 -16.14 30.04 12.50
C LEU A 15 -16.82 31.40 12.75
N ASN A 16 -18.07 31.40 13.19
CA ASN A 16 -18.79 32.63 13.51
C ASN A 16 -18.15 33.38 14.68
N TRP A 17 -17.65 32.65 15.69
CA TRP A 17 -16.92 33.24 16.81
C TRP A 17 -15.57 33.83 16.35
N GLU A 18 -14.78 33.08 15.58
CA GLU A 18 -13.50 33.56 15.04
C GLU A 18 -13.67 34.79 14.16
N ARG A 19 -14.70 34.82 13.32
CA ARG A 19 -15.06 35.97 12.48
C ARG A 19 -15.37 37.19 13.33
N LYS A 20 -16.19 37.05 14.38
CA LYS A 20 -16.50 38.15 15.31
C LYS A 20 -15.28 38.63 16.08
N LYS A 21 -14.36 37.72 16.44
CA LYS A 21 -13.07 38.08 17.06
C LYS A 21 -12.20 38.90 16.13
N ARG A 22 -12.06 38.49 14.87
CA ARG A 22 -11.29 39.22 13.85
C ARG A 22 -11.85 40.62 13.58
N LEU A 23 -13.17 40.77 13.63
CA LEU A 23 -13.86 42.05 13.43
C LEU A 23 -13.92 42.93 14.69
N GLY A 24 -13.30 42.53 15.81
CA GLY A 24 -13.36 43.29 17.07
C GLY A 24 -14.73 43.29 17.76
N LEU A 25 -15.72 42.55 17.23
CA LEU A 25 -17.09 42.46 17.76
C LEU A 25 -17.26 41.36 18.84
N ALA A 26 -16.15 40.78 19.29
CA ALA A 26 -16.12 39.75 20.31
C ALA A 26 -16.30 40.35 21.71
N ASN A 27 -17.51 40.21 22.24
CA ASN A 27 -17.85 40.62 23.60
C ASN A 27 -17.95 39.38 24.51
N ARG A 28 -17.43 39.49 25.75
CA ARG A 28 -17.54 38.46 26.80
C ARG A 28 -18.98 37.98 27.01
N LYS A 29 -19.95 38.90 27.02
CA LYS A 29 -21.39 38.56 27.16
C LYS A 29 -21.88 37.67 26.01
N ARG A 30 -21.48 37.99 24.77
CA ARG A 30 -21.84 37.21 23.57
C ARG A 30 -21.22 35.82 23.58
N ARG A 31 -19.97 35.69 24.02
CA ARG A 31 -19.32 34.38 24.18
C ARG A 31 -20.03 33.54 25.24
N SER A 32 -20.36 34.15 26.38
CA SER A 32 -21.07 33.48 27.47
C SER A 32 -22.40 32.89 27.00
N LYS A 33 -23.17 33.67 26.22
CA LYS A 33 -24.43 33.23 25.61
C LYS A 33 -24.22 32.09 24.62
N LEU A 34 -23.25 32.22 23.71
CA LEU A 34 -22.92 31.15 22.76
C LEU A 34 -22.58 29.82 23.45
N ILE A 35 -21.83 29.86 24.56
CA ILE A 35 -21.50 28.66 25.33
C ILE A 35 -22.77 28.05 25.95
N THR A 36 -23.68 28.86 26.48
CA THR A 36 -24.99 28.39 26.99
C THR A 36 -25.81 27.76 25.88
N ASP A 37 -25.98 28.45 24.75
CA ASP A 37 -26.77 27.96 23.62
C ASP A 37 -26.25 26.60 23.13
N VAL A 38 -24.92 26.44 23.02
CA VAL A 38 -24.29 25.17 22.63
C VAL A 38 -24.46 24.10 23.72
N ALA A 39 -24.37 24.48 25.00
CA ALA A 39 -24.58 23.56 26.11
C ALA A 39 -26.02 23.02 26.13
N ASP A 40 -27.00 23.87 25.87
CA ASP A 40 -28.42 23.52 25.82
C ASP A 40 -28.76 22.67 24.60
N VAL A 41 -28.25 23.02 23.41
CA VAL A 41 -28.50 22.25 22.18
C VAL A 41 -27.87 20.85 22.26
N LEU A 42 -26.65 20.74 22.81
CA LEU A 42 -25.94 19.46 22.91
C LEU A 42 -26.22 18.71 24.22
N GLN A 43 -27.03 19.28 25.12
CA GLN A 43 -27.37 18.72 26.44
C GLN A 43 -26.10 18.30 27.21
N CYS A 44 -25.12 19.21 27.27
CA CYS A 44 -23.81 18.95 27.85
C CYS A 44 -23.44 20.03 28.89
N SER A 45 -22.42 19.77 29.71
CA SER A 45 -21.99 20.77 30.68
C SER A 45 -21.41 22.01 30.00
N ARG A 46 -21.67 23.18 30.57
CA ARG A 46 -21.15 24.48 30.10
C ARG A 46 -19.61 24.47 29.96
N GLU A 47 -18.94 23.81 30.90
CA GLU A 47 -17.48 23.65 30.87
C GLU A 47 -17.04 22.82 29.66
N TRP A 48 -17.73 21.72 29.38
CA TRP A 48 -17.45 20.86 28.24
C TRP A 48 -17.71 21.58 26.91
N ALA A 49 -18.82 22.33 26.80
CA ALA A 49 -19.12 23.17 25.64
C ALA A 49 -18.03 24.23 25.39
N ASN A 50 -17.48 24.85 26.44
CA ASN A 50 -16.38 25.80 26.30
C ASN A 50 -15.08 25.11 25.81
N ARG A 51 -14.75 23.93 26.34
CA ARG A 51 -13.61 23.14 25.84
C ARG A 51 -13.79 22.75 24.38
N LEU A 52 -15.00 22.34 24.00
CA LEU A 52 -15.38 21.96 22.64
C LEU A 52 -15.21 23.13 21.66
N LEU A 53 -15.74 24.31 22.00
CA LEU A 53 -15.64 25.52 21.17
C LEU A 53 -14.22 26.06 21.08
N THR A 54 -13.38 25.83 22.10
CA THR A 54 -11.98 26.28 22.11
C THR A 54 -11.05 25.27 21.44
N GLY A 55 -11.53 24.05 21.17
CA GLY A 55 -10.71 22.97 20.61
C GLY A 55 -9.74 22.36 21.62
N SER A 56 -9.94 22.59 22.93
CA SER A 56 -9.09 22.04 23.99
C SER A 56 -9.52 20.65 24.46
N VAL A 57 -10.43 20.00 23.73
CA VAL A 57 -10.84 18.62 24.01
C VAL A 57 -9.73 17.68 23.56
N VAL A 58 -8.89 17.27 24.51
CA VAL A 58 -7.90 16.23 24.28
C VAL A 58 -8.58 14.87 24.38
N HIS A 59 -8.69 14.17 23.26
CA HIS A 59 -9.10 12.77 23.29
C HIS A 59 -7.96 11.92 23.82
N LYS A 60 -8.21 11.19 24.91
CA LYS A 60 -7.24 10.22 25.43
C LYS A 60 -6.98 9.17 24.36
N GLY A 61 -5.73 9.08 23.90
CA GLY A 61 -5.31 8.01 22.99
C GLY A 61 -5.64 6.66 23.61
N ARG A 62 -6.34 5.79 22.88
CA ARG A 62 -6.58 4.43 23.33
C ARG A 62 -5.25 3.68 23.28
N LYS A 63 -4.85 3.04 24.39
CA LYS A 63 -3.71 2.13 24.39
C LYS A 63 -4.04 0.98 23.44
N GLY A 64 -3.31 0.88 22.34
CA GLY A 64 -3.48 -0.22 21.38
C GLY A 64 -3.18 -1.57 22.01
N ARG A 65 -3.62 -2.65 21.36
CA ARG A 65 -3.21 -4.02 21.74
C ARG A 65 -1.69 -4.14 21.60
N GLY A 66 -1.04 -4.70 22.62
CA GLY A 66 0.41 -4.93 22.60
C GLY A 66 0.84 -5.79 21.41
N LYS A 67 2.11 -5.67 21.01
CA LYS A 67 2.69 -6.51 19.95
C LYS A 67 2.67 -7.97 20.39
N THR A 68 1.98 -8.83 19.63
CA THR A 68 1.91 -10.28 19.91
C THR A 68 3.17 -11.01 19.44
N TYR A 69 3.81 -10.51 18.39
CA TYR A 69 5.02 -11.09 17.79
C TYR A 69 6.19 -10.14 18.05
N ARG A 70 7.36 -10.70 18.36
CA ARG A 70 8.59 -9.97 18.57
C ARG A 70 9.29 -9.77 17.22
N ASP A 71 10.41 -9.06 17.26
CA ASP A 71 11.11 -8.68 16.03
C ASP A 71 11.80 -9.89 15.37
N ALA A 72 12.22 -10.89 16.16
CA ALA A 72 12.81 -12.14 15.65
C ALA A 72 11.86 -12.93 14.73
N GLU A 73 10.58 -13.08 15.10
CA GLU A 73 9.61 -13.77 14.24
C GLU A 73 9.36 -12.98 12.94
N ILE A 74 9.35 -11.65 13.02
CA ILE A 74 9.14 -10.76 11.87
C ILE A 74 10.33 -10.84 10.91
N GLU A 75 11.55 -10.89 11.42
CA GLU A 75 12.77 -11.01 10.63
C GLU A 75 12.84 -12.31 9.85
N VAL A 76 12.51 -13.44 10.48
CA VAL A 76 12.44 -14.75 9.80
C VAL A 76 11.46 -14.69 8.64
N ILE A 77 10.26 -14.11 8.83
CA ILE A 77 9.29 -13.96 7.75
C ILE A 77 9.82 -13.06 6.62
N ARG A 78 10.48 -11.96 6.95
CA ARG A 78 11.04 -11.03 5.94
C ARG A 78 12.17 -11.67 5.15
N ALA A 79 13.03 -12.45 5.80
CA ALA A 79 14.08 -13.21 5.13
C ALA A 79 13.47 -14.26 4.21
N LEU A 80 12.58 -15.11 4.74
CA LEU A 80 11.87 -16.13 3.97
C LEU A 80 11.14 -15.54 2.76
N TRP A 81 10.46 -14.41 2.94
CA TRP A 81 9.73 -13.73 1.87
C TRP A 81 10.66 -13.23 0.75
N ARG A 82 11.86 -12.75 1.11
CA ARG A 82 12.88 -12.31 0.14
C ARG A 82 13.45 -13.48 -0.64
N GLU A 83 13.82 -14.57 0.03
CA GLU A 83 14.32 -15.80 -0.60
C GLU A 83 13.32 -16.41 -1.59
N LEU A 84 12.02 -16.32 -1.27
CA LEU A 84 10.95 -16.82 -2.14
C LEU A 84 10.60 -15.88 -3.32
N GLY A 85 11.35 -14.79 -3.52
CA GLY A 85 11.10 -13.84 -4.61
C GLY A 85 9.93 -12.88 -4.39
N GLY A 86 9.50 -12.71 -3.13
CA GLY A 86 8.49 -11.74 -2.72
C GLY A 86 7.03 -12.09 -3.06
N PRO A 87 6.53 -13.31 -2.75
CA PRO A 87 5.15 -13.69 -3.02
C PRO A 87 4.13 -12.83 -2.24
N CYS A 88 2.85 -12.89 -2.63
CA CYS A 88 1.80 -12.24 -1.85
C CYS A 88 1.59 -12.96 -0.50
N ALA A 89 1.17 -12.21 0.53
CA ALA A 89 1.01 -12.76 1.88
C ALA A 89 0.06 -13.98 1.98
N PRO A 90 -1.07 -14.06 1.24
CA PRO A 90 -1.91 -15.27 1.24
C PRO A 90 -1.19 -16.51 0.72
N TYR A 91 -0.39 -16.35 -0.35
CA TYR A 91 0.40 -17.45 -0.91
C TYR A 91 1.51 -17.89 0.04
N LEU A 92 2.22 -16.93 0.62
CA LEU A 92 3.24 -17.21 1.63
C LEU A 92 2.64 -17.95 2.85
N HIS A 93 1.47 -17.51 3.32
CA HIS A 93 0.76 -18.15 4.43
C HIS A 93 0.34 -19.59 4.10
N ALA A 94 -0.22 -19.82 2.90
CA ALA A 94 -0.68 -21.14 2.48
C ALA A 94 0.47 -22.18 2.42
N GLY A 95 1.66 -21.75 2.00
CA GLY A 95 2.85 -22.61 1.93
C GLY A 95 3.79 -22.52 3.14
N LEU A 96 3.44 -21.74 4.17
CA LEU A 96 4.38 -21.33 5.22
C LEU A 96 5.06 -22.50 5.91
N GLY A 97 4.31 -23.57 6.22
CA GLY A 97 4.86 -24.77 6.86
C GLY A 97 5.94 -25.45 6.03
N ARG A 98 5.70 -25.61 4.73
CA ARG A 98 6.68 -26.18 3.80
C ARG A 98 7.90 -25.26 3.69
N PHE A 99 7.68 -23.98 3.40
CA PHE A 99 8.76 -23.03 3.17
C PHE A 99 9.64 -22.86 4.42
N LEU A 100 9.04 -22.79 5.60
CA LEU A 100 9.77 -22.66 6.85
C LEU A 100 10.60 -23.91 7.16
N ARG A 101 10.08 -25.10 6.87
CA ARG A 101 10.84 -26.35 7.02
C ARG A 101 12.06 -26.35 6.10
N ASP A 102 11.87 -26.03 4.83
CA ASP A 102 12.96 -26.03 3.84
C ASP A 102 14.00 -24.94 4.18
N TYR A 103 13.54 -23.76 4.66
CA TYR A 103 14.40 -22.68 5.13
C TYR A 103 15.23 -23.05 6.37
N ARG A 104 14.67 -23.84 7.29
CA ARG A 104 15.35 -24.33 8.49
C ARG A 104 16.50 -25.28 8.22
N VAL A 105 16.51 -25.93 7.06
CA VAL A 105 17.64 -26.78 6.64
C VAL A 105 18.85 -25.90 6.31
N LEU A 106 18.62 -24.72 5.74
CA LEU A 106 19.66 -23.79 5.30
C LEU A 106 20.06 -22.78 6.38
N HIS A 107 19.12 -22.41 7.25
CA HIS A 107 19.31 -21.39 8.28
C HIS A 107 18.87 -21.93 9.65
N HIS A 108 19.69 -21.70 10.67
CA HIS A 108 19.33 -22.08 12.02
C HIS A 108 18.23 -21.15 12.57
N VAL A 109 16.99 -21.64 12.60
CA VAL A 109 15.85 -20.95 13.23
C VAL A 109 15.44 -21.70 14.51
N PRO A 110 15.40 -21.03 15.68
CA PRO A 110 14.94 -21.64 16.92
C PRO A 110 13.53 -22.20 16.80
N GLN A 111 13.28 -23.35 17.42
CA GLN A 111 11.99 -24.03 17.36
C GLN A 111 10.83 -23.14 17.87
N GLU A 112 11.04 -22.39 18.96
CA GLU A 112 10.03 -21.48 19.50
C GLU A 112 9.62 -20.39 18.51
N VAL A 113 10.59 -19.84 17.77
CA VAL A 113 10.36 -18.81 16.76
C VAL A 113 9.57 -19.40 15.59
N ALA A 114 9.96 -20.61 15.16
CA ALA A 114 9.27 -21.31 14.08
C ALA A 114 7.79 -21.58 14.41
N GLU A 115 7.49 -22.04 15.63
CA GLU A 115 6.12 -22.30 16.07
C GLU A 115 5.27 -21.02 16.12
N ARG A 116 5.85 -19.91 16.59
CA ARG A 116 5.15 -18.61 16.59
C ARG A 116 4.92 -18.10 15.18
N VAL A 117 5.88 -18.27 14.27
CA VAL A 117 5.75 -17.92 12.85
C VAL A 117 4.62 -18.72 12.21
N LEU A 118 4.51 -20.02 12.49
CA LEU A 118 3.43 -20.87 11.96
C LEU A 118 2.03 -20.46 12.44
N ARG A 119 1.93 -19.83 13.61
CA ARG A 119 0.65 -19.28 14.13
C ARG A 119 0.29 -17.92 13.52
N MET A 120 1.18 -17.29 12.76
CA MET A 120 0.90 -15.98 12.15
C MET A 120 -0.18 -16.09 11.09
N SER A 121 -1.21 -15.25 11.21
CA SER A 121 -2.23 -15.11 10.17
C SER A 121 -1.68 -14.38 8.93
N ALA A 122 -2.27 -14.63 7.76
CA ALA A 122 -1.91 -13.94 6.51
C ALA A 122 -1.91 -12.40 6.62
N SER A 123 -2.82 -11.81 7.42
CA SER A 123 -2.87 -10.37 7.64
C SER A 123 -1.70 -9.86 8.49
N THR A 124 -1.21 -10.68 9.42
CA THR A 124 -0.01 -10.37 10.22
C THR A 124 1.23 -10.45 9.36
N ILE A 125 1.35 -11.49 8.53
CA ILE A 125 2.42 -11.64 7.54
C ILE A 125 2.42 -10.42 6.59
N ALA A 126 1.26 -10.01 6.09
CA ALA A 126 1.11 -8.85 5.22
C ALA A 126 1.58 -7.53 5.89
N ARG A 127 1.39 -7.39 7.20
CA ARG A 127 1.92 -6.25 7.97
C ARG A 127 3.43 -6.35 8.15
N ALA A 128 3.96 -7.55 8.43
CA ALA A 128 5.38 -7.79 8.62
C ALA A 128 6.20 -7.44 7.37
N ILE A 129 5.71 -7.81 6.18
CA ILE A 129 6.37 -7.52 4.89
C ILE A 129 6.07 -6.12 4.34
N ARG A 130 5.17 -5.35 4.97
CA ARG A 130 4.80 -4.02 4.47
C ARG A 130 6.00 -3.08 4.54
N GLY A 131 6.27 -2.38 3.44
CA GLY A 131 7.38 -1.43 3.35
C GLY A 131 8.73 -2.07 3.07
N GLN A 132 8.78 -3.39 2.88
CA GLN A 132 9.98 -4.07 2.39
C GLN A 132 10.06 -3.95 0.86
N ASP A 133 11.26 -3.70 0.34
CA ASP A 133 11.50 -3.68 -1.09
C ASP A 133 11.36 -5.09 -1.66
N ARG A 134 10.60 -5.21 -2.76
CA ARG A 134 10.49 -6.50 -3.45
C ARG A 134 11.79 -6.77 -4.19
N PRO A 135 12.37 -7.98 -4.05
CA PRO A 135 13.58 -8.34 -4.79
C PRO A 135 13.36 -8.28 -6.31
N ASN A 136 12.14 -8.61 -6.77
CA ASN A 136 11.75 -8.52 -8.19
C ASN A 136 11.17 -7.14 -8.59
N SER A 137 11.48 -6.08 -7.84
CA SER A 137 10.95 -4.73 -8.13
C SER A 137 11.50 -4.10 -9.42
N VAL A 138 12.54 -4.69 -10.03
CA VAL A 138 13.01 -4.29 -11.36
C VAL A 138 11.88 -4.38 -12.41
N TRP A 139 10.91 -5.27 -12.20
CA TRP A 139 9.69 -5.40 -13.01
C TRP A 139 8.43 -4.89 -12.33
N ALA A 140 8.55 -4.16 -11.21
CA ALA A 140 7.43 -3.43 -10.64
C ALA A 140 7.06 -2.33 -11.62
N LYS A 141 6.17 -2.67 -12.57
CA LYS A 141 5.60 -1.72 -13.52
C LYS A 141 5.26 -0.46 -12.72
N PRO A 142 5.80 0.71 -13.09
CA PRO A 142 5.45 1.94 -12.41
C PRO A 142 3.94 1.96 -12.29
N ARG A 143 3.43 2.07 -11.05
CA ARG A 143 1.99 2.21 -10.81
C ARG A 143 1.52 3.20 -11.85
N ASN A 144 0.59 2.78 -12.71
CA ASN A 144 0.13 3.57 -13.84
C ASN A 144 -0.71 4.74 -13.29
N LYS A 145 -0.06 5.68 -12.58
CA LYS A 145 -0.64 6.85 -11.94
C LYS A 145 -1.20 7.81 -13.00
N ARG A 146 -0.89 7.55 -14.27
CA ARG A 146 -1.33 8.31 -15.46
C ARG A 146 -2.24 7.53 -16.40
N SER A 147 -2.78 6.34 -16.04
CA SER A 147 -3.91 5.78 -16.80
C SER A 147 -5.22 6.51 -16.49
N GLY A 148 -5.20 7.84 -16.54
CA GLY A 148 -6.40 8.64 -16.75
C GLY A 148 -6.64 8.75 -18.26
N LYS A 149 -7.89 8.57 -18.69
CA LYS A 149 -8.41 8.75 -20.06
C LYS A 149 -7.36 8.63 -21.18
N ASN A 150 -7.06 7.40 -21.62
CA ASN A 150 -6.40 7.21 -22.90
C ASN A 150 -7.36 7.61 -24.01
N ALA A 151 -7.13 8.74 -24.69
CA ALA A 151 -7.92 9.17 -25.85
C ALA A 151 -8.01 8.06 -26.92
N ILE A 152 -6.95 7.25 -27.07
CA ILE A 152 -6.92 6.09 -27.96
C ILE A 152 -7.95 5.02 -27.57
N ARG A 153 -8.18 4.76 -26.26
CA ARG A 153 -9.20 3.82 -25.81
C ARG A 153 -10.63 4.32 -26.04
N ALA A 154 -10.82 5.64 -26.18
CA ALA A 154 -12.11 6.22 -26.55
C ALA A 154 -12.36 6.18 -28.07
N LEU A 155 -11.28 6.10 -28.86
CA LEU A 155 -11.33 6.01 -30.33
C LEU A 155 -11.47 4.56 -30.82
N VAL A 156 -11.04 3.58 -30.03
CA VAL A 156 -11.25 2.15 -30.34
C VAL A 156 -12.62 1.74 -29.80
N PRO A 157 -13.63 1.50 -30.66
CA PRO A 157 -14.90 0.97 -30.19
C PRO A 157 -14.64 -0.38 -29.51
N ILE A 158 -14.91 -0.46 -28.21
CA ILE A 158 -14.88 -1.72 -27.48
C ILE A 158 -16.24 -2.36 -27.72
N GLU A 159 -16.35 -3.05 -28.84
CA GLU A 159 -17.48 -3.93 -29.12
C GLU A 159 -17.15 -5.31 -28.53
N SER A 160 -18.16 -5.97 -27.94
CA SER A 160 -18.02 -7.40 -27.62
C SER A 160 -17.78 -8.12 -28.94
N GLY A 161 -16.80 -9.02 -29.01
CA GLY A 161 -16.58 -9.86 -30.20
C GLY A 161 -17.70 -10.86 -30.48
N GLU A 162 -18.84 -10.71 -29.82
CA GLU A 162 -20.04 -11.53 -29.93
C GLU A 162 -21.14 -10.68 -30.56
N ASP A 163 -21.65 -11.10 -31.73
CA ASP A 163 -22.72 -10.42 -32.47
C ASP A 163 -24.04 -10.30 -31.70
N ARG A 164 -24.20 -11.06 -30.61
CA ARG A 164 -25.36 -11.03 -29.71
C ARG A 164 -24.91 -11.11 -28.27
N PRO A 165 -25.52 -10.34 -27.35
CA PRO A 165 -25.16 -10.38 -25.96
C PRO A 165 -25.49 -11.75 -25.35
N ALA A 166 -24.65 -12.23 -24.44
CA ALA A 166 -24.70 -13.61 -23.91
C ALA A 166 -26.04 -14.06 -23.30
N HIS A 167 -26.93 -13.13 -22.93
CA HIS A 167 -28.26 -13.42 -22.40
C HIS A 167 -29.32 -13.70 -23.48
N GLU A 168 -29.07 -13.31 -24.72
CA GLU A 168 -29.93 -13.58 -25.88
C GLU A 168 -29.58 -14.89 -26.60
N ILE A 169 -28.44 -15.50 -26.25
CA ILE A 169 -28.04 -16.79 -26.79
C ILE A 169 -28.93 -17.86 -26.17
N PRO A 170 -29.75 -18.58 -26.95
CA PRO A 170 -30.58 -19.66 -26.42
C PRO A 170 -29.70 -20.69 -25.71
N ARG A 171 -30.17 -21.20 -24.56
CA ARG A 171 -29.39 -22.06 -23.65
C ARG A 171 -28.78 -23.28 -24.35
N GLU A 172 -29.45 -23.79 -25.38
CA GLU A 172 -28.99 -24.92 -26.21
C GLU A 172 -27.82 -24.55 -27.15
N GLU A 173 -27.79 -23.32 -27.67
CA GLU A 173 -26.72 -22.83 -28.54
C GLU A 173 -25.44 -22.54 -27.73
N ALA A 174 -25.59 -21.98 -26.53
CA ALA A 174 -24.48 -21.78 -25.59
C ALA A 174 -23.82 -23.12 -25.21
N GLN A 175 -24.61 -24.19 -25.03
CA GLN A 175 -24.11 -25.54 -24.75
C GLN A 175 -23.43 -26.19 -25.95
N ARG A 176 -23.88 -25.92 -27.19
CA ARG A 176 -23.20 -26.38 -28.42
C ARG A 176 -21.84 -25.72 -28.61
N ARG A 177 -21.71 -24.41 -28.31
CA ARG A 177 -20.41 -23.69 -28.37
C ARG A 177 -19.40 -24.25 -27.36
N GLY A 178 -19.82 -24.48 -26.12
CA GLY A 178 -18.96 -25.09 -25.08
C GLY A 178 -18.55 -26.54 -25.35
N LYS A 179 -19.30 -27.30 -26.17
CA LYS A 179 -18.91 -28.65 -26.62
C LYS A 179 -17.93 -28.64 -27.79
N LYS A 180 -18.02 -27.66 -28.70
CA LYS A 180 -17.12 -27.54 -29.86
C LYS A 180 -15.67 -27.23 -29.46
N GLU A 181 -15.47 -26.47 -28.37
CA GLU A 181 -14.14 -26.20 -27.81
C GLU A 181 -13.53 -27.38 -27.03
N LYS A 182 -14.36 -28.29 -26.49
CA LYS A 182 -13.89 -29.48 -25.76
C LYS A 182 -13.59 -30.67 -26.68
N GLY A 183 -13.93 -30.57 -27.97
CA GLY A 183 -13.68 -31.62 -28.98
C GLY A 183 -12.34 -31.51 -29.71
N ILE A 184 -11.53 -30.47 -29.47
CA ILE A 184 -10.20 -30.34 -30.07
C ILE A 184 -9.16 -30.61 -28.98
N GLY A 185 -9.07 -31.88 -28.58
CA GLY A 185 -7.83 -32.42 -28.08
C GLY A 185 -6.88 -32.59 -29.27
N GLY A 186 -5.72 -31.94 -29.20
CA GLY A 186 -4.60 -32.16 -30.12
C GLY A 186 -4.44 -31.08 -31.19
N TRP A 187 -3.40 -30.25 -31.05
CA TRP A 187 -2.18 -30.31 -31.88
C TRP A 187 -1.45 -28.96 -31.72
N TRP A 188 -0.38 -28.95 -30.92
CA TRP A 188 0.66 -27.93 -31.04
C TRP A 188 1.44 -28.22 -32.34
N GLY A 189 0.81 -27.89 -33.47
CA GLY A 189 1.38 -28.03 -34.80
C GLY A 189 1.59 -26.64 -35.39
N SER A 190 2.83 -26.19 -35.36
CA SER A 190 3.30 -25.03 -36.12
C SER A 190 2.78 -25.06 -37.56
N ALA A 191 2.03 -24.03 -37.96
CA ALA A 191 1.79 -23.72 -39.37
C ALA A 191 2.33 -22.32 -39.68
N PRO A 192 2.98 -22.13 -40.86
CA PRO A 192 3.87 -21.02 -41.14
C PRO A 192 3.10 -19.75 -41.49
N ARG A 193 3.61 -18.59 -41.03
CA ARG A 193 3.11 -17.29 -41.45
C ARG A 193 3.60 -16.98 -42.88
N PRO A 194 2.72 -16.76 -43.87
CA PRO A 194 3.15 -16.25 -45.16
C PRO A 194 3.29 -14.73 -45.10
N GLY A 195 4.41 -14.23 -45.62
CA GLY A 195 4.54 -12.87 -46.10
C GLY A 195 4.88 -11.79 -45.07
N ARG A 196 6.16 -11.68 -44.72
CA ARG A 196 6.75 -10.35 -44.54
C ARG A 196 8.10 -10.28 -45.21
N ALA A 197 8.21 -9.26 -46.04
CA ALA A 197 9.24 -9.05 -47.03
C ALA A 197 10.66 -9.09 -46.45
N LYS A 198 11.57 -9.56 -47.31
CA LYS A 198 13.01 -9.46 -47.18
C LYS A 198 13.40 -8.00 -46.90
N PHE A 199 14.03 -7.75 -45.77
CA PHE A 199 15.06 -6.72 -45.70
C PHE A 199 16.34 -7.42 -45.26
N ALA A 200 17.23 -7.57 -46.23
CA ALA A 200 18.62 -7.89 -46.00
C ALA A 200 19.23 -6.80 -45.11
N LEU A 201 20.07 -7.20 -44.17
CA LEU A 201 21.44 -6.71 -44.03
C LEU A 201 22.16 -7.64 -43.05
N HIS A 202 23.21 -8.25 -43.58
CA HIS A 202 24.14 -9.13 -42.89
C HIS A 202 25.27 -8.30 -42.22
N PRO A 203 26.20 -8.91 -41.48
CA PRO A 203 26.68 -8.42 -40.20
C PRO A 203 28.13 -7.89 -40.28
N ARG A 204 28.64 -7.40 -39.14
CA ARG A 204 29.98 -7.68 -38.56
C ARG A 204 30.44 -6.48 -37.71
N HIS A 205 30.74 -6.76 -36.43
CA HIS A 205 32.04 -6.56 -35.76
C HIS A 205 32.44 -5.08 -35.55
N VAL A 206 33.10 -4.60 -34.50
CA VAL A 206 33.77 -5.10 -33.29
C VAL A 206 34.23 -3.82 -32.52
N LEU A 207 34.62 -3.98 -31.26
CA LEU A 207 35.31 -2.99 -30.36
C LEU A 207 34.38 -2.02 -29.63
N ARG A 208 34.30 -1.99 -28.28
CA ARG A 208 35.37 -1.86 -27.25
C ARG A 208 36.11 -0.53 -27.39
N THR A 209 35.78 0.44 -26.53
CA THR A 209 36.72 1.09 -25.58
C THR A 209 36.05 2.25 -24.83
N CYS A 210 36.21 2.21 -23.50
CA CYS A 210 36.62 3.31 -22.63
C CYS A 210 35.86 4.65 -22.69
N LEU A 211 35.04 4.90 -21.66
CA LEU A 211 34.97 6.21 -21.01
C LEU A 211 34.84 6.01 -19.50
N THR A 212 36.01 5.84 -18.86
CA THR A 212 36.25 6.16 -17.46
C THR A 212 36.33 7.68 -17.32
N GLY A 213 35.55 8.24 -16.41
CA GLY A 213 35.69 9.64 -16.01
C GLY A 213 34.49 10.14 -15.23
N THR A 214 34.59 10.07 -13.90
CA THR A 214 34.70 11.29 -13.07
C THR A 214 35.11 10.92 -11.65
N HIS A 215 36.16 11.60 -11.21
CA HIS A 215 36.78 11.60 -9.90
C HIS A 215 35.92 12.29 -8.84
N GLN A 216 36.18 11.89 -7.59
CA GLN A 216 36.21 12.70 -6.37
C GLN A 216 34.93 13.38 -5.88
N ALA A 217 34.39 12.86 -4.77
CA ALA A 217 33.80 13.68 -3.73
C ALA A 217 34.06 13.09 -2.34
N ALA A 218 34.79 13.87 -1.55
CA ALA A 218 34.68 14.02 -0.09
C ALA A 218 34.90 12.79 0.81
N GLN A 219 36.16 12.59 1.23
CA GLN A 219 36.45 12.17 2.60
C GLN A 219 36.88 13.41 3.37
N GLY A 220 36.10 13.76 4.38
CA GLY A 220 36.33 14.89 5.26
C GLY A 220 35.37 14.80 6.43
N ILE A 221 35.71 13.96 7.42
CA ILE A 221 35.23 14.06 8.79
C ILE A 221 36.44 13.77 9.69
N GLN A 222 36.99 14.85 10.26
CA GLN A 222 37.78 14.83 11.47
C GLN A 222 36.84 14.72 12.68
N GLU A 223 37.41 14.52 13.87
CA GLU A 223 36.81 14.49 15.21
C GLU A 223 36.36 13.10 15.69
N GLU A 224 37.31 12.38 16.30
CA GLU A 224 36.97 11.71 17.55
C GLU A 224 37.92 12.22 18.65
N ASP A 225 37.24 12.83 19.61
CA ASP A 225 37.70 13.53 20.78
C ASP A 225 38.48 12.66 21.78
N GLU A 226 39.38 13.34 22.47
CA GLU A 226 39.96 12.97 23.75
C GLU A 226 38.88 12.54 24.76
N ILE A 227 38.97 11.31 25.26
CA ILE A 227 38.38 10.93 26.56
C ILE A 227 39.44 10.24 27.40
N GLN A 228 39.97 11.03 28.33
CA GLN A 228 40.31 10.71 29.72
C GLN A 228 40.52 9.23 30.09
N GLU A 229 41.77 8.87 30.38
CA GLU A 229 42.09 7.88 31.41
C GLU A 229 43.03 8.49 32.45
N GLY A 230 42.43 9.06 33.50
CA GLY A 230 43.09 9.28 34.78
C GLY A 230 42.84 8.06 35.66
N VAL A 231 43.83 7.19 35.78
CA VAL A 231 43.85 6.08 36.75
C VAL A 231 45.27 5.92 37.31
N ARG A 232 45.39 6.19 38.61
CA ARG A 232 46.40 5.71 39.59
C ARG A 232 47.84 6.18 39.40
N LEU A 233 48.30 7.08 40.28
CA LEU A 233 48.91 6.77 41.58
C LEU A 233 48.91 8.02 42.47
#